data_AF-A0A4Q3MIR0-F1
#
_entry.id   AF-A0A4Q3MIR0-F1
#
_cell.length_a   1.000
_cell.length_b   1.000
_cell.length_c   1.000
_cell.angle_alpha   90.00
_cell.angle_beta   90.00
_cell.angle_gamma   90.00
#
_symmetry.space_group_name_H-M   'P 1'
#
loop_
_entity.id
_entity.type
_entity.pdbx_description
1 polymer ?
#
loop_
_entity_poly.entity_id
_entity_poly.type
_entity_poly.pdbx_seq_one_letter_code
_entity_poly.pdbx_strand_id
1 'polypeptide(L)' 'MPFSSFHNPEDIARAQTALDQLWRRIKSIIEQEDQQREYARLVYLVASFALAAHDEEDLIERVWERYWQR' A
#
# COMPACT_ATOMS: atom_id res chain seq x y z
N MET A 1 10.37 5.89 -7.42
CA MET A 1 9.07 5.71 -6.72
C MET A 1 8.29 4.63 -7.47
N PRO A 2 7.72 3.62 -6.81
CA PRO A 2 7.14 2.47 -7.54
C PRO A 2 5.86 2.81 -8.31
N PHE A 3 5.08 3.80 -7.87
CA PHE A 3 3.90 4.29 -8.61
C PHE A 3 4.23 5.02 -9.91
N SER A 4 5.50 5.41 -10.13
CA SER A 4 5.95 6.03 -11.38
C SER A 4 5.82 5.12 -12.60
N SER A 5 5.60 3.81 -12.38
CA SER A 5 5.37 2.82 -13.42
C SER A 5 3.92 2.75 -13.90
N PHE A 6 2.99 3.44 -13.23
CA PHE A 6 1.58 3.47 -13.63
C PHE A 6 1.37 4.54 -14.69
N HIS A 7 0.66 4.17 -15.75
CA HIS A 7 0.35 5.07 -16.87
C HIS A 7 -1.04 5.71 -16.74
N ASN A 8 -1.95 5.10 -15.97
CA ASN A 8 -3.28 5.63 -15.72
C ASN A 8 -3.29 6.48 -14.43
N PRO A 9 -3.70 7.76 -14.50
CA PRO A 9 -3.87 8.61 -13.31
C PRO A 9 -4.82 8.03 -12.26
N GLU A 10 -5.86 7.28 -12.67
CA GLU A 10 -6.80 6.65 -11.75
C GLU A 10 -6.12 5.54 -10.92
N ASP A 11 -5.23 4.76 -11.54
CA ASP A 11 -4.45 3.73 -10.85
C ASP A 11 -3.50 4.35 -9.82
N ILE A 12 -2.92 5.51 -10.14
CA ILE A 12 -2.07 6.27 -9.22
C ILE A 12 -2.90 6.77 -8.03
N ALA A 13 -4.05 7.38 -8.29
CA ALA A 13 -4.93 7.89 -7.24
C ALA A 13 -5.39 6.76 -6.30
N ARG A 14 -5.86 5.65 -6.87
CA ARG A 14 -6.27 4.46 -6.13
C ARG A 14 -5.14 3.90 -5.26
N ALA A 15 -3.94 3.76 -5.81
CA ALA A 15 -2.79 3.26 -5.05
C ALA A 15 -2.38 4.23 -3.92
N GLN A 16 -2.46 5.54 -4.14
CA GLN A 16 -2.17 6.54 -3.11
C GLN A 16 -3.21 6.51 -1.99
N THR A 17 -4.50 6.43 -2.32
CA THR A 17 -5.56 6.34 -1.32
C THR A 17 -5.44 5.06 -0.49
N ALA A 18 -5.25 3.90 -1.14
CA ALA A 18 -5.05 2.63 -0.45
C ALA A 18 -3.84 2.69 0.50
N LEU A 19 -2.70 3.25 0.04
CA LEU A 19 -1.50 3.42 0.86
C LEU A 19 -1.77 4.27 2.11
N ASP A 20 -2.43 5.41 1.97
CA ASP A 20 -2.73 6.30 3.09
C ASP A 20 -3.65 5.61 4.11
N GLN A 21 -4.69 4.90 3.64
CA GLN A 21 -5.58 4.14 4.51
C GLN A 21 -4.83 3.04 5.27
N LEU A 22 -4.04 2.22 4.58
CA LEU A 22 -3.26 1.15 5.20
C LEU A 22 -2.24 1.71 6.19
N TRP A 23 -1.57 2.81 5.84
CA TRP A 23 -0.58 3.43 6.71
C TRP A 23 -1.22 3.96 8.00
N ARG A 24 -2.37 4.62 7.92
CA ARG A 24 -3.13 5.07 9.10
C ARG A 24 -3.50 3.92 10.02
N ARG A 25 -3.81 2.73 9.47
CA ARG A 25 -4.16 1.53 10.26
C ARG A 25 -2.97 0.98 11.03
N ILE A 26 -1.76 0.97 10.46
CA ILE A 26 -0.59 0.32 11.10
C ILE A 26 0.34 1.28 11.83
N LYS A 27 0.38 2.57 11.47
CA LYS A 27 1.38 3.52 11.97
C LYS A 27 1.44 3.61 13.50
N SER A 28 0.29 3.53 14.17
CA SER A 28 0.20 3.59 15.64
C SER A 28 0.72 2.33 16.34
N ILE A 29 0.86 1.23 15.60
CA ILE A 29 1.28 -0.08 16.11
C ILE A 29 2.78 -0.32 15.88
N ILE A 30 3.40 0.46 14.98
CA ILE A 30 4.81 0.35 14.63
C ILE A 30 5.62 1.40 15.40
N GLU A 31 6.72 0.96 16.01
CA GLU A 31 7.65 1.84 16.71
C GLU A 31 8.22 2.90 15.76
N GLN A 32 8.47 4.10 16.28
CA GLN A 32 8.85 5.25 15.47
C GLN A 32 10.12 5.01 14.64
N GLU A 33 11.08 4.27 15.18
CA GLU A 33 12.33 3.88 14.49
C GLU A 33 12.10 2.97 13.28
N ASP A 34 11.03 2.16 13.32
CA ASP A 34 10.66 1.21 12.27
C ASP A 34 9.70 1.80 11.23
N GLN A 35 9.07 2.95 11.52
CA GLN A 35 8.03 3.53 10.66
C GLN A 35 8.49 3.77 9.22
N GLN A 36 9.73 4.25 9.02
CA GLN A 36 10.24 4.49 7.67
C GLN A 36 10.39 3.18 6.88
N ARG A 37 10.90 2.14 7.52
CA ARG A 37 11.08 0.82 6.91
C ARG A 37 9.73 0.20 6.55
N GLU A 38 8.78 0.23 7.49
CA GLU A 38 7.45 -0.34 7.26
C GLU A 38 6.63 0.44 6.24
N TYR A 39 6.74 1.78 6.23
CA TYR A 39 6.12 2.61 5.19
C TYR A 39 6.67 2.27 3.80
N ALA A 40 8.00 2.14 3.65
CA ALA A 40 8.63 1.74 2.40
C ALA A 40 8.14 0.35 1.95
N ARG A 41 8.10 -0.62 2.87
CA ARG A 41 7.56 -1.96 2.59
C ARG A 41 6.11 -1.90 2.10
N LEU A 42 5.27 -1.10 2.75
CA LEU A 42 3.87 -0.94 2.40
C LEU A 42 3.71 -0.33 0.99
N VAL A 43 4.51 0.70 0.66
CA VAL A 43 4.56 1.30 -0.68
C VAL A 43 4.84 0.26 -1.77
N TYR A 44 5.80 -0.65 -1.54
CA TYR A 44 6.12 -1.72 -2.49
C TYR A 44 4.98 -2.75 -2.61
N LEU A 45 4.36 -3.12 -1.50
CA LEU A 45 3.22 -4.05 -1.53
C LEU A 45 2.05 -3.46 -2.31
N VAL A 46 1.64 -2.24 -1.99
CA VAL A 46 0.57 -1.54 -2.73
C VAL A 46 0.88 -1.51 -4.22
N ALA A 47 2.12 -1.17 -4.60
CA ALA A 47 2.50 -1.15 -6.00
C ALA A 47 2.41 -2.52 -6.69
N SER A 48 2.77 -3.61 -5.99
CA SER A 48 2.71 -4.97 -6.54
C SER A 48 1.29 -5.48 -6.76
N PHE A 49 0.31 -4.99 -6.01
CA PHE A 49 -1.09 -5.41 -6.12
C PHE A 49 -1.97 -4.45 -6.90
N ALA A 50 -1.55 -3.19 -7.10
CA ALA A 50 -2.37 -2.15 -7.72
C ALA A 50 -2.94 -2.52 -9.10
N LEU A 51 -2.19 -3.23 -9.94
CA LEU A 51 -2.64 -3.65 -11.27
C LEU A 51 -3.45 -4.96 -11.27
N ALA A 52 -3.40 -5.73 -10.17
CA ALA A 52 -4.12 -6.98 -10.02
C ALA A 52 -5.46 -6.82 -9.28
N ALA A 53 -5.62 -5.71 -8.54
CA ALA A 53 -6.82 -5.41 -7.79
C ALA A 53 -7.94 -4.88 -8.69
N HIS A 54 -9.17 -5.32 -8.43
CA HIS A 54 -10.35 -4.84 -9.15
C HIS A 54 -10.67 -3.39 -8.82
N ASP A 55 -10.63 -3.04 -7.54
CA ASP A 55 -10.95 -1.73 -6.99
C ASP A 55 -10.04 -1.38 -5.79
N GLU A 56 -10.31 -0.27 -5.12
CA GLU A 56 -9.54 0.18 -3.96
C GLU A 56 -9.68 -0.75 -2.75
N GLU A 57 -10.88 -1.30 -2.51
CA GLU A 57 -11.14 -2.15 -1.35
C GLU A 57 -10.42 -3.50 -1.51
N ASP A 58 -10.51 -4.12 -2.69
CA ASP A 58 -9.76 -5.34 -3.05
C ASP A 58 -8.24 -5.12 -2.94
N LEU A 59 -7.74 -3.93 -3.33
CA LEU A 59 -6.32 -3.58 -3.16
C LEU A 59 -5.93 -3.53 -1.68
N ILE A 60 -6.74 -2.89 -0.84
CA ILE A 60 -6.49 -2.80 0.61
C ILE A 60 -6.49 -4.18 1.24
N GLU A 61 -7.46 -5.04 0.92
CA GLU A 61 -7.58 -6.39 1.48
C GLU A 61 -6.36 -7.25 1.12
N ARG A 62 -5.97 -7.29 -0.16
CA ARG A 62 -4.80 -8.06 -0.62
C ARG A 62 -3.50 -7.60 0.03
N VAL A 63 -3.29 -6.29 0.13
CA VAL A 63 -2.10 -5.74 0.77
C VAL A 63 -2.11 -6.05 2.26
N TRP A 64 -3.26 -5.94 2.92
CA TRP A 64 -3.42 -6.23 4.34
C TRP A 64 -3.11 -7.68 4.66
N GLU A 65 -3.68 -8.62 3.92
CA GLU A 65 -3.39 -10.04 4.04
C GLU A 65 -1.89 -10.31 3.85
N ARG A 66 -1.31 -9.78 2.76
CA ARG A 66 0.11 -10.00 2.46
C ARG A 66 1.05 -9.35 3.47
N TYR A 67 0.66 -8.23 4.08
CA TYR A 67 1.49 -7.54 5.06
C TYR A 67 1.69 -8.39 6.33
N TRP A 68 0.64 -9.12 6.74
CA TRP A 68 0.62 -9.95 7.95
C TRP A 68 0.98 -11.42 7.75
N GLN A 69 0.87 -11.96 6.53
CA GLN A 69 1.29 -13.34 6.20
C GLN A 69 2.82 -13.49 6.12
N ARG A 70 3.51 -13.22 7.23
CA ARG A 70 4.95 -13.46 7.35
C ARG A 70 5.30 -14.93 7.24
#